data_AF-A0A7J2R233-F1
#
_entry.id   AF-A0A7J2R233-F1
#
_cell.length_a   1.000
_cell.length_b   1.000
_cell.length_c   1.000
_cell.angle_alpha   90.00
_cell.angle_beta   90.00
_cell.angle_gamma   90.00
#
_symmetry.space_group_name_H-M   'P 1'
#
loop_
_entity.id
_entity.type
_entity.pdbx_description
1 polymer ?
#
loop_
_entity_poly.entity_id
_entity_poly.type
_entity_poly.pdbx_seq_one_letter_code
_entity_poly.pdbx_strand_id
1 'polypeptide(L)' 'MSVIPAVKNREIIIQKFIDWDKIENVFYNNLYLEDCKLVVKIPLVPKRDSEEKIKIKKFNLEKYTYLISYD' A
#
# COMPACT_ATOMS: atom_id res chain seq x y z
N MET A 1 -23.17 -11.34 -10.01
CA MET A 1 -22.59 -10.41 -9.01
C MET A 1 -22.07 -9.20 -9.76
N SER A 2 -22.79 -8.08 -9.75
CA SER A 2 -22.31 -6.86 -10.41
C SER A 2 -21.51 -6.05 -9.39
N VAL A 3 -20.25 -5.77 -9.70
CA VAL A 3 -19.41 -4.89 -8.88
C VAL A 3 -19.86 -3.47 -9.18
N ILE A 4 -20.52 -2.84 -8.22
CA ILE A 4 -20.95 -1.44 -8.32
C ILE A 4 -19.68 -0.57 -8.41
N PRO A 5 -19.56 0.37 -9.36
CA PRO A 5 -18.43 1.29 -9.38
C PRO A 5 -18.55 2.20 -8.15
N ALA A 6 -17.65 2.03 -7.17
CA ALA A 6 -17.69 2.77 -5.92
C ALA A 6 -17.29 4.25 -6.05
N VAL A 7 -16.83 4.70 -7.22
CA VAL A 7 -16.28 6.04 -7.40
C VAL A 7 -17.00 6.76 -8.53
N LYS A 8 -17.86 7.70 -8.15
CA LYS A 8 -18.58 8.62 -9.03
C LYS A 8 -17.96 10.00 -8.81
N ASN A 9 -16.90 10.31 -9.56
CA ASN A 9 -16.24 11.62 -9.62
C ASN A 9 -15.80 12.23 -8.28
N ARG A 10 -14.76 11.66 -7.66
CA ARG A 10 -13.88 12.37 -6.72
C ARG A 10 -12.45 12.12 -7.18
N GLU A 11 -11.63 13.18 -7.23
CA GLU A 11 -10.20 13.03 -7.45
C GLU A 11 -9.63 12.25 -6.25
N ILE A 12 -9.27 10.99 -6.48
CA ILE A 12 -8.67 10.16 -5.43
C ILE A 12 -7.18 10.46 -5.43
N ILE A 13 -6.68 11.01 -4.32
CA ILE A 13 -5.24 11.19 -4.12
C ILE A 13 -4.66 9.85 -3.68
N ILE A 14 -3.87 9.24 -4.57
CA ILE A 14 -3.14 8.00 -4.29
C ILE A 14 -1.65 8.33 -4.28
N GLN A 15 -1.01 8.14 -3.15
CA GLN A 15 0.44 8.31 -3.01
C GLN A 15 1.13 6.95 -3.05
N LYS A 16 2.30 6.89 -3.69
CA LYS A 16 3.12 5.69 -3.78
C LYS A 16 4.39 5.88 -2.96
N PHE A 17 4.76 4.85 -2.21
CA PHE A 17 6.05 4.83 -1.53
C PHE A 17 6.57 3.41 -1.36
N ILE A 18 7.89 3.29 -1.26
CA ILE A 18 8.55 2.05 -0.88
C ILE A 18 8.78 2.07 0.61
N ASP A 19 8.44 0.97 1.29
CA ASP A 19 8.91 0.70 2.64
C ASP A 19 9.69 -0.61 2.69
N TRP A 20 10.57 -0.70 3.68
CA TRP A 20 11.30 -1.91 3.98
C TRP A 20 10.82 -2.46 5.31
N ASP A 21 10.27 -3.67 5.29
CA ASP A 21 9.94 -4.41 6.49
C ASP A 21 11.19 -5.17 6.96
N LYS A 22 11.80 -4.66 8.04
CA LYS A 22 13.00 -5.26 8.63
C LYS A 22 12.78 -6.64 9.23
N ILE A 23 11.55 -6.97 9.63
CA ILE A 23 11.23 -8.25 10.28
C ILE A 23 11.17 -9.34 9.22
N GLU A 24 10.38 -9.10 8.16
CA GLU A 24 10.20 -10.05 7.06
C GLU A 24 11.35 -9.99 6.04
N ASN A 25 12.19 -8.95 6.14
CA ASN A 25 13.20 -8.57 5.17
C ASN A 25 12.63 -8.52 3.75
N VAL A 26 11.54 -7.76 3.58
CA VAL A 26 10.81 -7.59 2.32
C VAL A 26 10.60 -6.12 2.05
N PHE A 27 10.86 -5.70 0.82
CA PHE A 27 10.45 -4.39 0.33
C PHE A 27 9.01 -4.47 -0.16
N TYR A 28 8.17 -3.53 0.27
CA TYR A 28 6.83 -3.39 -0.28
C TYR A 28 6.71 -2.09 -1.07
N ASN A 29 6.01 -2.20 -2.19
CA ASN A 29 5.43 -1.08 -2.89
C ASN A 29 4.07 -0.79 -2.26
N ASN A 30 3.93 0.38 -1.67
CA ASN A 30 2.74 0.76 -0.93
C ASN A 30 1.94 1.81 -1.69
N LEU A 31 0.63 1.61 -1.72
CA LEU A 31 -0.34 2.55 -2.24
C LEU A 31 -1.11 3.13 -1.05
N TYR A 32 -0.96 4.41 -0.79
CA TYR A 32 -1.68 5.11 0.27
C TYR A 32 -2.86 5.87 -0.31
N LEU A 33 -4.05 5.52 0.17
CA LEU A 33 -5.30 6.19 -0.12
C LEU A 33 -5.56 7.20 1.00
N GLU A 34 -5.30 8.47 0.71
CA GLU A 34 -5.29 9.54 1.70
C GLU A 34 -6.68 9.75 2.33
N ASP A 35 -7.72 9.76 1.51
CA ASP A 35 -9.13 9.92 1.93
C ASP A 35 -9.58 8.90 2.98
N CYS A 36 -9.04 7.68 2.89
CA CYS A 36 -9.42 6.56 3.75
C CYS A 36 -8.38 6.27 4.83
N LYS A 37 -7.21 6.92 4.78
CA LYS A 37 -6.02 6.60 5.58
C LYS A 37 -5.69 5.11 5.55
N LEU A 38 -5.76 4.53 4.35
CA LEU A 38 -5.49 3.11 4.10
C LEU A 38 -4.21 2.97 3.29
N VAL A 39 -3.42 1.94 3.61
CA VAL A 39 -2.28 1.52 2.78
C VAL A 39 -2.52 0.11 2.26
N VAL A 40 -2.28 -0.07 0.97
CA VAL A 40 -2.21 -1.37 0.31
C VAL A 40 -0.73 -1.68 0.12
N LYS A 41 -0.24 -2.74 0.75
CA LYS A 41 1.15 -3.20 0.63
C LYS A 41 1.26 -4.34 -0.37
N ILE A 42 2.10 -4.15 -1.38
CA ILE A 42 2.36 -5.11 -2.45
C ILE A 42 3.84 -5.49 -2.37
N PRO A 43 4.21 -6.76 -2.18
CA PRO A 43 5.62 -7.17 -2.18
C PRO A 43 6.30 -6.79 -3.51
N LEU A 44 7.47 -6.16 -3.45
CA LEU A 44 8.23 -5.80 -4.66
C LEU A 44 8.86 -7.02 -5.35
N VAL A 45 9.25 -8.02 -4.56
CA VAL A 45 9.84 -9.26 -5.06
C VAL A 45 9.04 -10.45 -4.52
N PRO A 46 8.48 -11.28 -5.41
CA PRO A 46 7.87 -12.56 -5.04
C PRO A 46 8.89 -13.43 -4.29
N LYS A 47 8.61 -13.84 -3.04
CA LYS A 47 9.33 -14.99 -2.47
C LYS A 47 8.66 -16.25 -2.99
N ARG A 48 9.44 -17.19 -3.54
CA ARG A 48 8.96 -18.42 -4.22
C ARG A 48 7.99 -19.27 -3.39
N ASP A 49 8.01 -19.14 -2.06
CA ASP A 49 7.16 -19.88 -1.12
C ASP A 49 6.23 -19.00 -0.26
N SER A 50 6.20 -17.67 -0.49
CA SER A 50 5.24 -16.82 0.21
C SER A 50 3.99 -16.69 -0.63
N GLU A 51 2.84 -17.12 -0.10
CA GLU A 51 1.54 -16.68 -0.63
C GLU A 51 1.59 -15.15 -0.71
N GLU A 52 1.61 -14.60 -1.92
CA GLU A 52 1.68 -13.16 -2.19
C GLU A 52 0.41 -12.46 -1.70
N LYS A 53 0.30 -12.31 -0.40
CA LYS A 53 -0.86 -11.71 0.24
C LYS A 53 -0.68 -10.20 0.18
N ILE A 54 -1.45 -9.56 -0.71
CA ILE A 54 -1.70 -8.13 -0.65
C ILE A 54 -2.24 -7.83 0.76
N LYS A 55 -1.57 -6.93 1.49
CA LYS A 55 -1.96 -6.54 2.84
C LYS A 55 -2.64 -5.17 2.78
N ILE A 56 -3.88 -5.07 3.24
CA ILE A 56 -4.56 -3.78 3.43
C ILE A 56 -4.51 -3.44 4.92
N LYS A 57 -4.00 -2.27 5.27
CA LYS A 57 -3.88 -1.83 6.67
C LYS A 57 -4.31 -0.38 6.81
N LYS A 58 -4.90 -0.04 7.96
CA LYS A 58 -5.06 1.36 8.36
C LYS A 58 -3.67 1.94 8.63
N PHE A 59 -3.36 3.06 8.00
CA PHE A 59 -2.03 3.64 7.99
C PHE A 59 -2.07 5.05 8.56
N ASN A 60 -1.13 5.37 9.44
CA ASN A 60 -0.91 6.73 9.92
C ASN A 60 0.50 7.15 9.53
N LEU A 61 0.61 8.13 8.63
CA LEU A 61 1.85 8.71 8.14
C LEU A 61 2.77 9.18 9.28
N GLU A 62 2.22 9.71 10.38
CA GLU A 62 2.97 10.26 11.52
C GLU A 62 3.84 9.21 12.23
N LYS A 63 3.51 7.92 12.08
CA LYS A 63 4.20 6.82 12.77
C LYS A 63 5.39 6.25 12.00
N TYR A 64 5.59 6.64 10.75
CA TYR A 64 6.60 6.03 9.89
C TYR A 64 7.68 7.03 9.50
N THR A 65 8.90 6.80 10.03
CA THR A 65 10.06 7.70 9.91
C THR A 65 10.83 7.57 8.61
N TYR A 66 10.63 6.49 7.83
CA TYR A 66 11.41 6.21 6.61
C TYR A 66 10.50 5.73 5.49
N LEU A 67 9.92 6.68 4.75
CA LEU A 67 9.14 6.44 3.53
C LEU A 67 9.89 7.05 2.34
N ILE A 68 10.06 6.27 1.27
CA ILE A 68 10.66 6.77 0.03
C ILE A 68 9.53 6.90 -1.00
N SER A 69 9.11 8.14 -1.26
CA SER A 69 8.18 8.45 -2.34
C SER A 69 8.88 8.35 -3.69
N TYR A 70 8.15 7.95 -4.73
CA TYR A 70 8.62 7.94 -6.12
C TYR A 70 7.46 8.30 -7.06
N ASP A 71 7.79 8.89 -8.21
CA ASP A 71 6.84 9.30 -9.27
C ASP A 71 6.47 8.12 -10.20
#